data_AF-A0A382ECC7-F1
#
_entry.id   AF-A0A382ECC7-F1
#
_cell.length_a   1.000
_cell.length_b   1.000
_cell.length_c   1.000
_cell.angle_alpha   90.00
_cell.angle_beta   90.00
_cell.angle_gamma   90.00
#
_symmetry.space_group_name_H-M   'P 1'
#
loop_
_entity.id
_entity.type
_entity.pdbx_description
1 polymer ?
#
loop_
_entity_poly.entity_id
_entity_poly.type
_entity_poly.pdbx_seq_one_letter_code
_entity_poly.pdbx_strand_id
1 'polypeptide(L)'
;MVNLQKILDEGLTIKSSGTTGPQKTIFRSPKNLQASNEVALASQKITKKSKIYTICKIDHAAGLLAQSLPAFSIGANLTIEDFNAYKFNKEILKYTHTHLTVKHAKAISLTKDFKKLDLTGIFVAIGTDKITWDV
;
A
#
# COMPACT_ATOMS: atom_id res chain seq x y z
N MET A 1 1.03 16.86 -4.06
CA MET A 1 1.08 15.44 -4.50
C MET A 1 2.49 14.92 -4.22
N VAL A 2 2.64 13.71 -3.69
CA VAL A 2 3.96 13.13 -3.38
C VAL A 2 4.71 12.84 -4.69
N ASN A 3 5.97 13.30 -4.81
CA ASN A 3 6.81 13.04 -5.98
C ASN A 3 7.63 11.76 -5.77
N LEU A 4 7.20 10.65 -6.36
CA LEU A 4 7.83 9.34 -6.18
C LEU A 4 9.23 9.26 -6.79
N GLN A 5 9.47 9.93 -7.93
CA GLN A 5 10.78 9.95 -8.57
C GLN A 5 11.80 10.64 -7.65
N LYS A 6 11.43 11.81 -7.11
CA LYS A 6 12.26 12.54 -6.14
C LYS A 6 12.61 11.68 -4.92
N ILE A 7 11.66 10.86 -4.43
CA ILE A 7 11.91 9.95 -3.31
C ILE A 7 12.94 8.87 -3.66
N LEU A 8 12.90 8.33 -4.88
CA LEU A 8 13.91 7.36 -5.32
C LEU A 8 15.29 7.99 -5.45
N ASP A 9 15.36 9.23 -5.93
CA ASP A 9 16.63 9.92 -6.20
C ASP A 9 17.28 10.47 -4.92
N GLU A 10 16.50 11.06 -4.02
CA GLU A 10 16.99 11.80 -2.85
C GLU A 10 16.74 11.08 -1.51
N GLY A 11 15.87 10.08 -1.50
CA GLY A 11 15.37 9.45 -0.27
C GLY A 11 14.14 10.16 0.28
N LEU A 12 13.69 9.73 1.46
CA LEU A 12 12.64 10.45 2.18
C LEU A 12 12.81 10.40 3.69
N THR A 13 12.21 11.38 4.33
CA THR A 13 12.06 11.41 5.78
C THR A 13 10.64 11.02 6.16
N ILE A 14 10.51 9.96 6.96
CA ILE A 14 9.24 9.49 7.49
C ILE A 14 9.15 9.85 8.96
N LYS A 15 7.98 10.29 9.40
CA LYS A 15 7.71 10.51 10.81
C LYS A 15 6.87 9.36 11.38
N SER A 16 7.22 8.86 12.57
CA SER A 16 6.39 7.89 13.28
C SER A 16 5.08 8.54 13.78
N SER A 17 4.13 7.76 14.28
CA SER A 17 2.89 8.31 14.86
C SER A 17 3.05 8.83 16.30
N GLY A 18 4.12 8.45 17.00
CA GLY A 18 4.40 8.90 18.37
C GLY A 18 3.47 8.31 19.45
N THR A 19 2.91 7.11 19.24
CA THR A 19 1.91 6.53 20.15
C THR A 19 2.43 6.19 21.55
N THR A 20 3.75 6.06 21.73
CA THR A 20 4.41 5.75 23.01
C THR A 20 5.51 6.74 23.38
N GLY A 21 5.52 7.93 22.76
CA GLY A 21 6.53 8.97 23.01
C GLY A 21 6.66 9.97 21.86
N PRO A 22 7.62 10.90 21.92
CA PRO A 22 7.81 11.92 20.88
C PRO A 22 7.93 11.32 19.48
N GLN A 23 7.39 12.04 18.50
CA GLN A 23 7.44 11.65 17.11
C GLN A 23 8.90 11.46 16.66
N LYS A 24 9.22 10.27 16.16
CA LYS A 24 10.56 9.98 15.65
C LYS A 24 10.60 10.31 14.17
N THR A 25 11.68 10.96 13.77
CA THR A 25 11.94 11.29 12.36
C THR A 25 13.02 10.34 11.86
N ILE A 26 12.71 9.58 10.81
CA ILE A 26 13.57 8.54 10.26
C ILE A 26 13.84 8.88 8.80
N PHE A 27 15.08 9.21 8.48
CA PHE A 27 15.53 9.34 7.10
C PHE A 27 15.80 7.96 6.49
N ARG A 28 15.30 7.74 5.28
CA ARG A 28 15.52 6.55 4.46
C ARG A 28 16.27 6.99 3.21
N SER A 29 17.55 6.64 3.13
CA SER A 29 18.39 6.97 1.99
C SER A 29 17.95 6.22 0.71
N PRO A 30 18.31 6.72 -0.49
CA PRO A 30 18.04 6.02 -1.75
C PRO A 30 18.46 4.54 -1.73
N LYS A 31 19.67 4.25 -1.23
CA LYS A 31 20.18 2.87 -1.10
C LYS A 31 19.32 2.01 -0.16
N ASN A 32 18.85 2.58 0.95
CA ASN A 32 17.96 1.87 1.86
C ASN A 32 16.59 1.59 1.20
N LEU A 33 16.05 2.56 0.45
CA LEU A 33 14.80 2.41 -0.27
C LEU A 33 14.90 1.38 -1.37
N GLN A 34 15.98 1.37 -2.15
CA GLN A 34 16.22 0.37 -3.18
C GLN A 34 16.18 -1.04 -2.60
N ALA A 35 16.96 -1.30 -1.54
CA ALA A 35 16.97 -2.62 -0.89
C ALA A 35 15.60 -3.00 -0.31
N SER A 36 14.88 -2.02 0.26
CA SER A 36 13.53 -2.26 0.81
C SER A 36 12.51 -2.55 -0.30
N ASN A 37 12.62 -1.85 -1.43
CA ASN A 37 11.78 -2.06 -2.61
C ASN A 37 12.03 -3.45 -3.20
N GLU A 38 13.28 -3.89 -3.34
CA GLU A 38 13.63 -5.23 -3.83
C GLU A 38 12.97 -6.33 -2.98
N VAL A 39 13.01 -6.20 -1.64
CA VAL A 39 12.33 -7.13 -0.72
C VAL A 39 10.81 -7.07 -0.87
N ALA A 40 10.23 -5.87 -0.96
CA ALA A 40 8.78 -5.70 -1.14
C ALA A 40 8.29 -6.29 -2.46
N LEU A 41 9.06 -6.12 -3.54
CA LEU A 41 8.78 -6.68 -4.86
C LEU A 41 8.83 -8.21 -4.83
N ALA A 42 9.90 -8.78 -4.26
CA ALA A 42 10.10 -10.22 -4.19
C ALA A 42 9.05 -10.92 -3.32
N SER A 43 8.79 -10.40 -2.11
CA SER A 43 7.84 -10.98 -1.16
C SER A 43 6.40 -11.02 -1.70
N GLN A 44 6.02 -10.02 -2.50
CA GLN A 44 4.67 -9.88 -3.03
C GLN A 44 4.57 -10.32 -4.50
N LYS A 45 5.68 -10.75 -5.12
CA LYS A 45 5.78 -11.13 -6.54
C LYS A 45 5.31 -10.01 -7.48
N ILE A 46 5.60 -8.76 -7.12
CA ILE A 46 5.28 -7.60 -7.96
C ILE A 46 6.25 -7.57 -9.14
N THR A 47 5.70 -7.43 -10.34
CA THR A 47 6.45 -7.34 -11.60
C THR A 47 6.03 -6.10 -12.39
N LYS A 48 6.72 -5.79 -13.49
CA LYS A 48 6.31 -4.69 -14.39
C LYS A 48 4.90 -4.85 -14.97
N LYS A 49 4.37 -6.08 -15.00
CA LYS A 49 3.00 -6.38 -15.45
C LYS A 49 1.96 -6.21 -14.36
N SER A 50 2.37 -6.07 -13.11
CA SER A 50 1.46 -5.84 -11.99
C SER A 50 0.76 -4.49 -12.14
N LYS A 51 -0.50 -4.47 -11.72
CA LYS A 51 -1.33 -3.28 -11.54
C LYS A 51 -1.62 -3.11 -10.06
N ILE A 52 -1.14 -2.02 -9.47
CA ILE A 52 -1.27 -1.72 -8.04
C ILE A 52 -2.41 -0.74 -7.84
N TYR A 53 -3.31 -1.07 -6.92
CA TYR A 53 -4.36 -0.17 -6.45
C TYR A 53 -4.04 0.32 -5.04
N THR A 54 -3.69 1.58 -4.93
CA THR A 54 -3.34 2.21 -3.66
C THR A 54 -4.48 3.11 -3.21
N ILE A 55 -5.21 2.64 -2.19
CA ILE A 55 -6.23 3.40 -1.47
C ILE A 55 -5.76 3.87 -0.08
N CYS A 56 -4.54 3.50 0.30
CA CYS A 56 -3.87 4.03 1.47
C CYS A 56 -3.24 5.38 1.15
N LYS A 57 -3.25 6.31 2.13
CA LYS A 57 -2.56 7.58 1.96
C LYS A 57 -1.05 7.35 1.79
N ILE A 58 -0.49 7.97 0.75
CA ILE A 58 0.93 7.82 0.35
C ILE A 58 1.87 8.82 1.04
N ASP A 59 1.33 9.72 1.85
CA ASP A 59 2.10 10.50 2.82
C ASP A 59 2.46 9.68 4.08
N HIS A 60 1.86 8.51 4.23
CA HIS A 60 2.14 7.55 5.29
C HIS A 60 3.01 6.39 4.79
N ALA A 61 3.90 5.91 5.65
CA ALA A 61 4.87 4.86 5.33
C ALA A 61 4.22 3.60 4.73
N ALA A 62 3.08 3.20 5.29
CA ALA A 62 2.40 1.98 4.87
C ALA A 62 1.76 2.08 3.47
N GLY A 63 1.20 3.24 3.10
CA GLY A 63 0.66 3.44 1.75
C GLY A 63 1.75 3.63 0.71
N LEU A 64 2.86 4.26 1.10
CA LEU A 64 3.99 4.51 0.21
C LEU A 64 4.88 3.29 0.00
N LEU A 65 5.45 2.75 1.09
CA LEU A 65 6.57 1.81 1.02
C LEU A 65 6.16 0.35 0.84
N ALA A 66 4.92 -0.02 1.17
CA ALA A 66 4.49 -1.42 1.08
C ALA A 66 4.39 -1.89 -0.38
N GLN A 67 3.82 -1.06 -1.27
CA GLN A 67 3.54 -1.45 -2.66
C GLN A 67 3.75 -0.31 -3.66
N SER A 68 3.37 0.94 -3.32
CA SER A 68 3.36 2.06 -4.27
C SER A 68 4.75 2.42 -4.80
N LEU A 69 5.68 2.76 -3.91
CA LEU A 69 7.05 3.10 -4.29
C LEU A 69 7.81 1.90 -4.88
N PRO A 70 7.72 0.67 -4.32
CA PRO A 70 8.31 -0.51 -4.95
C PRO A 70 7.86 -0.73 -6.39
N ALA A 71 6.55 -0.69 -6.64
CA ALA A 71 6.00 -0.90 -7.98
C ALA A 71 6.37 0.22 -8.95
N PHE A 72 6.31 1.47 -8.49
CA PHE A 72 6.76 2.62 -9.27
C PHE A 72 8.22 2.48 -9.69
N SER A 73 9.10 2.00 -8.80
CA SER A 73 10.54 1.85 -9.06
C SER A 73 10.89 0.92 -10.21
N ILE A 74 9.99 0.01 -10.59
CA ILE A 74 10.16 -0.89 -11.74
C ILE A 74 9.30 -0.51 -12.95
N GLY A 75 8.51 0.57 -12.85
CA GLY A 75 7.59 1.02 -13.90
C GLY A 75 6.32 0.17 -14.01
N ALA A 76 5.88 -0.47 -12.93
CA ALA A 76 4.58 -1.13 -12.90
C ALA A 76 3.43 -0.10 -12.86
N ASN A 77 2.22 -0.52 -13.25
CA ASN A 77 1.06 0.36 -13.25
C ASN A 77 0.63 0.66 -11.80
N LEU A 78 0.46 1.94 -11.48
CA LEU A 78 0.10 2.42 -10.15
C LEU A 78 -1.09 3.37 -10.25
N THR A 79 -2.20 2.99 -9.63
CA THR A 79 -3.36 3.86 -9.42
C THR A 79 -3.43 4.24 -7.95
N ILE A 80 -3.48 5.53 -7.66
CA ILE A 80 -3.68 6.05 -6.30
C ILE A 80 -5.01 6.79 -6.25
N GLU A 81 -5.89 6.39 -5.33
CA GLU A 81 -7.19 7.00 -5.13
C GLU A 81 -7.50 7.17 -3.64
N ASP A 82 -8.44 8.05 -3.33
CA ASP A 82 -8.99 8.14 -1.98
C ASP A 82 -9.86 6.93 -1.66
N PHE A 83 -9.80 6.47 -0.40
CA PHE A 83 -10.55 5.30 0.04
C PHE A 83 -12.07 5.52 -0.05
N ASN A 84 -12.74 4.59 -0.71
CA ASN A 84 -14.19 4.44 -0.68
C ASN A 84 -14.54 2.94 -0.73
N ALA A 85 -15.17 2.43 0.32
CA ALA A 85 -15.48 1.01 0.46
C ALA A 85 -16.40 0.47 -0.65
N TYR A 86 -17.40 1.24 -1.08
CA TYR A 86 -18.32 0.83 -2.15
C TYR A 86 -17.65 0.83 -3.53
N LYS A 87 -16.78 1.81 -3.78
CA LYS A 87 -16.01 1.88 -5.02
C LYS A 87 -14.98 0.76 -5.09
N PHE A 88 -14.35 0.42 -3.95
CA PHE A 88 -13.31 -0.61 -3.87
C PHE A 88 -13.76 -1.93 -4.47
N ASN A 89 -14.94 -2.45 -4.10
CA ASN A 89 -15.45 -3.74 -4.59
C ASN A 89 -15.59 -3.81 -6.11
N LYS A 90 -15.81 -2.66 -6.76
CA LYS A 90 -15.97 -2.58 -8.22
C LYS A 90 -14.63 -2.40 -8.93
N GLU A 91 -13.71 -1.68 -8.30
CA GLU A 91 -12.43 -1.30 -8.90
C GLU A 91 -11.36 -2.37 -8.73
N ILE A 92 -11.30 -3.05 -7.57
CA ILE A 92 -10.19 -3.94 -7.22
C ILE A 92 -9.95 -5.05 -8.25
N LEU A 93 -11.00 -5.53 -8.90
CA LEU A 93 -10.93 -6.59 -9.91
C LEU A 93 -10.15 -6.21 -11.18
N LYS A 94 -9.87 -4.91 -11.38
CA LYS A 94 -9.03 -4.43 -12.49
C LYS A 94 -7.54 -4.51 -12.18
N TYR A 95 -7.19 -4.82 -10.93
CA TYR A 95 -5.86 -4.77 -10.37
C TYR A 95 -5.40 -6.13 -9.89
N THR A 96 -4.10 -6.21 -9.62
CA THR A 96 -3.43 -7.44 -9.19
C THR A 96 -2.98 -7.38 -7.73
N HIS A 97 -2.76 -6.17 -7.21
CA HIS A 97 -2.26 -5.96 -5.85
C HIS A 97 -2.96 -4.77 -5.22
N THR A 98 -3.19 -4.86 -3.91
CA THR A 98 -3.64 -3.73 -3.08
C THR A 98 -3.09 -3.89 -1.66
N HIS A 99 -2.98 -2.77 -0.96
CA HIS A 99 -2.66 -2.74 0.46
C HIS A 99 -3.79 -2.02 1.21
N LEU A 100 -4.29 -2.68 2.26
CA LEU A 100 -5.37 -2.21 3.10
C LEU A 100 -4.86 -2.00 4.53
N THR A 101 -5.37 -0.96 5.18
CA THR A 101 -5.33 -0.92 6.64
C THR A 101 -6.38 -1.90 7.18
N VAL A 102 -6.23 -2.34 8.44
CA VAL A 102 -7.27 -3.14 9.11
C VAL A 102 -8.64 -2.44 9.05
N LYS A 103 -8.67 -1.11 9.20
CA LYS A 103 -9.91 -0.31 9.11
C LYS A 103 -10.52 -0.34 7.71
N HIS A 104 -9.71 -0.27 6.65
CA HIS A 104 -10.19 -0.42 5.27
C HIS A 104 -10.80 -1.80 5.05
N ALA A 105 -10.09 -2.86 5.48
CA ALA A 105 -10.58 -4.23 5.35
C ALA A 105 -11.94 -4.43 6.06
N LYS A 106 -12.08 -3.94 7.30
CA LYS A 106 -13.37 -3.94 8.03
C LYS A 106 -14.46 -3.16 7.30
N ALA A 107 -14.16 -1.96 6.83
CA ALA A 107 -15.16 -1.14 6.14
C ALA A 107 -15.62 -1.78 4.82
N ILE A 108 -14.70 -2.40 4.09
CA ILE A 108 -14.99 -3.16 2.86
C ILE A 108 -15.85 -4.39 3.19
N SER A 109 -15.49 -5.17 4.23
CA SER A 109 -16.20 -6.41 4.57
C SER A 109 -17.66 -6.20 4.99
N LEU A 110 -17.98 -5.00 5.50
CA LEU A 110 -19.34 -4.60 5.88
C LEU A 110 -20.22 -4.17 4.69
N THR A 111 -19.65 -4.01 3.49
CA THR A 111 -20.45 -3.65 2.31
C THR A 111 -21.25 -4.85 1.79
N LYS A 112 -22.42 -4.58 1.20
CA LYS A 112 -23.31 -5.65 0.68
C LYS A 112 -22.66 -6.50 -0.41
N ASP A 113 -21.83 -5.87 -1.23
CA ASP A 113 -21.22 -6.53 -2.40
C ASP A 113 -19.98 -7.35 -2.05
N PHE A 114 -19.40 -7.18 -0.85
CA PHE A 114 -18.20 -7.92 -0.45
C PHE A 114 -18.42 -9.44 -0.46
N LYS A 115 -19.60 -9.92 -0.06
CA LYS A 115 -19.93 -11.35 -0.09
C LYS A 115 -19.90 -11.97 -1.49
N LYS A 116 -19.95 -11.15 -2.54
CA LYS A 116 -19.91 -11.57 -3.95
C LYS A 116 -18.57 -11.26 -4.61
N LEU A 117 -17.63 -10.67 -3.86
CA LEU A 117 -16.35 -10.23 -4.37
C LEU A 117 -15.40 -11.43 -4.49
N ASP A 118 -15.04 -11.79 -5.71
CA ASP A 118 -14.02 -12.80 -5.98
C ASP A 118 -12.64 -12.13 -6.06
N LEU A 119 -11.80 -12.38 -5.06
CA LEU A 119 -10.43 -11.88 -4.97
C LEU A 119 -9.40 -12.89 -5.48
N THR A 120 -9.83 -13.98 -6.12
CA THR A 120 -8.91 -15.00 -6.65
C THR A 120 -7.86 -14.38 -7.56
N GLY A 121 -6.58 -14.64 -7.25
CA GLY A 121 -5.46 -14.11 -8.01
C GLY A 121 -5.05 -12.67 -7.67
N ILE A 122 -5.75 -12.00 -6.73
CA ILE A 122 -5.40 -10.66 -6.26
C ILE A 122 -4.59 -10.77 -4.96
N PHE A 123 -3.41 -10.14 -4.94
CA PHE A 123 -2.59 -10.05 -3.74
C PHE A 123 -3.09 -8.91 -2.84
N VAL A 124 -3.59 -9.25 -1.65
CA VAL A 124 -4.07 -8.27 -0.67
C VAL A 124 -3.14 -8.27 0.54
N ALA A 125 -2.36 -7.21 0.69
CA ALA A 125 -1.63 -6.96 1.93
C ALA A 125 -2.56 -6.25 2.93
N ILE A 126 -2.60 -6.70 4.19
CA ILE A 126 -3.37 -6.04 5.26
C ILE A 126 -2.45 -5.80 6.45
N GLY A 127 -2.49 -4.60 7.01
CA GLY A 127 -1.69 -4.29 8.19
C GLY A 127 -2.06 -2.97 8.85
N THR A 128 -1.06 -2.36 9.49
CA THR A 128 -1.10 -1.06 10.20
C THR A 128 -1.81 -1.03 11.55
N ASP A 129 -2.41 -2.12 12.00
CA ASP A 129 -3.02 -2.25 13.33
C ASP A 129 -3.10 -3.74 13.74
N LYS A 130 -3.53 -4.03 14.97
CA LYS A 130 -3.82 -5.40 15.40
C LYS A 130 -4.93 -5.99 14.54
N ILE A 131 -4.63 -7.12 13.90
CA ILE A 131 -5.63 -7.94 13.20
C ILE A 131 -6.39 -8.73 14.26
N THR A 132 -7.71 -8.64 14.22
CA THR A 132 -8.63 -9.39 15.07
C THR A 132 -9.31 -10.47 14.24
N TRP A 133 -9.78 -11.55 14.87
CA TRP A 133 -10.32 -12.74 14.16
C TRP A 133 -11.56 -12.47 13.30
N ASP A 134 -12.21 -11.32 13.48
CA ASP A 134 -13.36 -10.83 12.69
C ASP A 134 -12.96 -10.10 11.40
N VAL A 135 -11.67 -10.07 11.05
CA VAL A 135 -11.12 -9.47 9.81
C VAL A 135 -10.66 -10.53 8.84
#